data_AF-A0A357I8V8-F1
#
_entry.id   AF-A0A357I8V8-F1
#
_cell.length_a   1.000
_cell.length_b   1.000
_cell.length_c   1.000
_cell.angle_alpha   90.00
_cell.angle_beta   90.00
_cell.angle_gamma   90.00
#
_symmetry.space_group_name_H-M   'P 1'
#
loop_
_entity.id
_entity.type
_entity.pdbx_description
1 polymer ?
#
loop_
_entity_poly.entity_id
_entity_poly.type
_entity_poly.pdbx_seq_one_letter_code
_entity_poly.pdbx_strand_id
1 'polypeptide(L)'
;MEKSLEQPVDIGDAVFQADSGKDSMGAGVLAVIWGMIAKHRVRMWVAIVLGCIASVMHVAPAVCAGMVVHALGQGDRSAAMAWALGMVISAIVMIVSFALSTRTSHLIAADVQAEQRQAIADKLKTVPLGFFTRVSAVDLRKMLIDDIEKLEDGVAHLIPEITAAYFGPVVMLLGMLWLDWRLALAALAPTVVGFVVMSVMVKRSVDITNRFFKAQADIASTLAEVVRAIPVVKTYNNSDAALSRANQAIRVFRDIVQEWITRSAVPSNWFFLMASSNLVLMSPLSLYLWSDGQISLAVLVFFHLAAMSLALLVSSLFGV
;
A
#
# COMPACT_ATOMS: atom_id res chain seq x y z
N MET A 1 47.63 -5.05 -31.35
CA MET A 1 46.71 -3.91 -31.49
C MET A 1 45.29 -4.47 -31.55
N GLU A 2 44.69 -5.08 -30.52
CA GLU A 2 44.59 -4.72 -29.10
C GLU A 2 44.08 -3.29 -28.86
N LYS A 3 42.76 -3.11 -29.06
CA LYS A 3 41.86 -2.34 -28.18
C LYS A 3 40.42 -2.41 -28.69
N SER A 4 39.67 -3.36 -28.18
CA SER A 4 38.21 -3.27 -28.06
C SER A 4 37.80 -4.06 -26.83
N LEU A 5 38.22 -3.55 -25.67
CA LEU A 5 37.87 -4.11 -24.38
C LEU A 5 36.38 -3.93 -24.14
N GLU A 6 35.78 -5.07 -23.82
CA GLU A 6 34.40 -5.32 -23.44
C GLU A 6 33.96 -4.35 -22.35
N GLN A 7 32.91 -3.58 -22.63
CA GLN A 7 32.08 -3.04 -21.56
C GLN A 7 31.18 -4.19 -21.07
N PRO A 8 31.08 -4.43 -19.74
CA PRO A 8 30.05 -5.31 -19.22
C PRO A 8 28.70 -4.70 -19.60
N VAL A 9 27.92 -5.43 -20.39
CA VAL A 9 26.53 -5.08 -20.64
C VAL A 9 25.81 -5.30 -19.33
N ASP A 10 25.60 -4.22 -18.59
CA ASP A 10 24.70 -4.20 -17.45
C ASP A 10 23.27 -4.40 -17.98
N ILE A 11 22.82 -5.65 -17.96
CA ILE A 11 21.49 -6.05 -18.42
C ILE A 11 20.41 -5.37 -17.56
N GLY A 12 20.75 -4.95 -16.33
CA GLY A 12 19.88 -4.14 -15.49
C GLY A 12 19.63 -2.77 -16.10
N ASP A 13 20.69 -2.07 -16.53
CA ASP A 13 20.57 -0.73 -17.10
C ASP A 13 19.85 -0.73 -18.46
N ALA A 14 20.02 -1.74 -19.31
CA ALA A 14 19.36 -1.79 -20.62
C ALA A 14 17.83 -2.02 -20.53
N VAL A 15 17.35 -2.70 -19.49
CA VAL A 15 15.90 -2.90 -19.25
C VAL A 15 15.30 -1.70 -18.52
N PHE A 16 16.07 -0.98 -17.68
CA PHE A 16 15.60 0.19 -16.95
C PHE A 16 15.79 1.54 -17.68
N GLN A 17 16.71 1.65 -18.65
CA GLN A 17 16.90 2.89 -19.43
C GLN A 17 15.88 3.07 -20.56
N ALA A 18 15.11 2.04 -20.91
CA ALA A 18 14.08 2.13 -21.95
C ALA A 18 12.82 2.93 -21.53
N ASP A 19 12.68 3.33 -20.26
CA ASP A 19 11.51 4.11 -19.80
C ASP A 19 11.84 5.13 -18.69
N SER A 20 12.89 5.94 -18.89
CA SER A 20 13.16 7.11 -18.04
C SER A 20 12.37 8.36 -18.48
N GLY A 21 11.28 8.17 -19.21
CA GLY A 21 10.29 9.20 -19.53
C GLY A 21 9.47 9.53 -18.28
N LYS A 22 9.59 10.76 -17.79
CA LYS A 22 9.05 11.24 -16.51
C LYS A 22 7.52 11.19 -16.31
N ASP A 23 6.72 10.65 -17.24
CA ASP A 23 5.26 10.80 -17.22
C ASP A 23 4.40 9.50 -17.40
N SER A 24 4.95 8.28 -17.31
CA SER A 24 4.14 7.05 -17.54
C SER A 24 4.39 5.81 -16.67
N MET A 25 5.28 5.85 -15.66
CA MET A 25 5.62 4.65 -14.86
C MET A 25 4.41 3.94 -14.24
N GLY A 26 3.34 4.65 -13.85
CA GLY A 26 2.17 4.01 -13.22
C GLY A 26 1.30 3.20 -14.19
N ALA A 27 1.00 3.74 -15.37
CA ALA A 27 0.11 3.10 -16.33
C ALA A 27 0.81 1.94 -17.08
N GLY A 28 2.10 2.09 -17.38
CA GLY A 28 2.91 1.05 -18.03
C GLY A 28 3.07 -0.19 -17.15
N VAL A 29 3.39 -0.01 -15.87
CA VAL A 29 3.56 -1.13 -14.92
C VAL A 29 2.25 -1.89 -14.71
N LEU A 30 1.12 -1.19 -14.56
CA LEU A 30 -0.18 -1.83 -14.43
C LEU A 30 -0.58 -2.61 -15.68
N ALA A 31 -0.29 -2.07 -16.87
CA ALA A 31 -0.56 -2.77 -18.13
C ALA A 31 0.29 -4.05 -18.27
N VAL A 32 1.55 -4.02 -17.81
CA VAL A 32 2.45 -5.17 -17.81
C VAL A 32 1.95 -6.25 -16.85
N ILE A 33 1.62 -5.89 -15.60
CA ILE A 33 1.06 -6.81 -14.60
C ILE A 33 -0.26 -7.42 -15.11
N TRP A 34 -1.13 -6.61 -15.70
CA TRP A 34 -2.38 -7.07 -16.29
C TRP A 34 -2.19 -8.00 -17.49
N GLY A 35 -1.09 -7.82 -18.23
CA GLY A 35 -0.63 -8.75 -19.26
C GLY A 35 -0.20 -10.10 -18.67
N MET A 36 0.55 -10.09 -17.57
CA MET A 36 1.01 -11.32 -16.90
C MET A 36 -0.14 -12.15 -16.33
N ILE A 37 -1.22 -11.50 -15.86
CA ILE A 37 -2.41 -12.17 -15.30
C ILE A 37 -3.40 -12.61 -16.41
N ALA A 38 -3.08 -12.45 -17.70
CA ALA A 38 -4.04 -12.64 -18.80
C ALA A 38 -4.80 -13.98 -18.76
N LYS A 39 -4.14 -15.08 -18.38
CA LYS A 39 -4.75 -16.42 -18.27
C LYS A 39 -5.70 -16.57 -17.07
N HIS A 40 -5.51 -15.76 -16.02
CA HIS A 40 -6.25 -15.82 -14.76
C HIS A 40 -7.23 -14.66 -14.57
N ARG A 41 -7.52 -13.88 -15.63
CA ARG A 41 -8.38 -12.68 -15.57
C ARG A 41 -9.74 -12.93 -14.92
N VAL A 42 -10.38 -14.06 -15.22
CA VAL A 42 -11.69 -14.40 -14.63
C VAL A 42 -11.57 -14.58 -13.12
N ARG A 43 -10.55 -15.30 -12.64
CA ARG A 43 -10.29 -15.49 -11.21
C ARG A 43 -9.95 -14.16 -10.52
N MET A 44 -9.20 -13.29 -11.19
CA MET A 44 -8.89 -11.96 -10.68
C MET A 44 -10.15 -11.09 -10.56
N TRP A 45 -11.03 -11.10 -11.56
CA TRP A 45 -12.32 -10.42 -11.46
C TRP A 45 -13.19 -10.95 -10.32
N VAL A 46 -13.19 -12.27 -10.09
CA VAL A 46 -13.88 -12.87 -8.92
C VAL A 46 -13.30 -12.33 -7.61
N ALA A 47 -11.97 -12.24 -7.48
CA ALA A 47 -11.33 -11.66 -6.29
C ALA A 47 -11.73 -10.20 -6.08
N ILE A 48 -11.67 -9.37 -7.13
CA ILE A 48 -12.08 -7.96 -7.08
C ILE A 48 -13.54 -7.82 -6.65
N VAL A 49 -14.45 -8.59 -7.25
CA VAL A 49 -15.89 -8.55 -6.90
C VAL A 49 -16.12 -8.98 -5.46
N LEU A 50 -15.44 -10.03 -4.98
CA LEU A 50 -15.49 -10.44 -3.58
C LEU A 50 -14.96 -9.35 -2.63
N GLY A 51 -13.88 -8.67 -3.02
CA GLY A 51 -13.36 -7.50 -2.31
C GLY A 51 -14.39 -6.37 -2.22
N CYS A 52 -15.03 -6.01 -3.35
CA CYS A 52 -16.10 -5.01 -3.38
C CYS A 52 -17.29 -5.39 -2.50
N ILE A 53 -17.71 -6.67 -2.53
CA ILE A 53 -18.77 -7.17 -1.65
C ILE A 53 -18.37 -7.00 -0.19
N ALA A 54 -17.14 -7.37 0.17
CA ALA A 54 -16.64 -7.18 1.53
C ALA A 54 -16.67 -5.69 1.95
N SER A 55 -16.22 -4.78 1.08
CA SER A 55 -16.25 -3.33 1.34
C SER A 55 -17.67 -2.79 1.55
N VAL A 56 -18.67 -3.26 0.79
CA VAL A 56 -20.07 -2.87 0.99
C VAL A 56 -20.61 -3.46 2.28
N MET A 57 -20.35 -4.74 2.55
CA MET A 57 -20.80 -5.43 3.76
C MET A 57 -20.14 -4.87 5.03
N HIS A 58 -19.00 -4.20 4.93
CA HIS A 58 -18.38 -3.50 6.05
C HIS A 58 -19.24 -2.32 6.58
N VAL A 59 -20.07 -1.71 5.74
CA VAL A 59 -20.99 -0.63 6.14
C VAL A 59 -22.26 -1.17 6.78
N ALA A 60 -22.70 -2.36 6.36
CA ALA A 60 -23.99 -2.93 6.74
C ALA A 60 -24.20 -3.09 8.26
N PRO A 61 -23.22 -3.53 9.07
CA PRO A 61 -23.39 -3.61 10.52
C PRO A 61 -23.78 -2.29 11.19
N ALA A 62 -23.23 -1.16 10.71
CA ALA A 62 -23.58 0.17 11.24
C ALA A 62 -25.05 0.53 10.93
N VAL A 63 -25.52 0.19 9.73
CA VAL A 63 -26.93 0.39 9.33
C VAL A 63 -27.84 -0.49 10.18
N CYS A 64 -27.51 -1.78 10.31
CA CYS A 64 -28.26 -2.72 11.13
C CYS A 64 -28.33 -2.26 12.59
N ALA A 65 -27.22 -1.78 13.17
CA ALA A 65 -27.20 -1.25 14.53
C ALA A 65 -28.16 -0.05 14.71
N GLY A 66 -28.19 0.88 13.76
CA GLY A 66 -29.17 1.97 13.76
C GLY A 66 -30.61 1.46 13.73
N MET A 67 -30.89 0.48 12.88
CA MET A 67 -32.22 -0.13 12.76
C MET A 67 -32.65 -0.94 14.00
N VAL A 68 -31.71 -1.61 14.68
CA VAL A 68 -31.96 -2.27 15.96
C VAL A 68 -32.45 -1.25 16.99
N VAL A 69 -31.74 -0.12 17.13
CA VAL A 69 -32.10 0.93 18.09
C VAL A 69 -33.45 1.56 17.75
N HIS A 70 -33.75 1.75 16.47
CA HIS A 70 -35.06 2.24 16.04
C HIS A 70 -36.20 1.26 16.37
N ALA A 71 -36.03 -0.03 16.07
CA ALA A 71 -37.02 -1.05 16.36
C ALA A 71 -37.27 -1.20 17.88
N LEU A 72 -36.20 -1.15 18.69
CA LEU A 72 -36.32 -1.15 20.14
C LEU A 72 -37.06 0.09 20.67
N GLY A 73 -36.82 1.26 20.07
CA GLY A 73 -37.54 2.49 20.41
C GLY A 73 -39.05 2.42 20.14
N GLN A 74 -39.48 1.59 19.18
CA GLN A 74 -40.90 1.32 18.88
C GLN A 74 -41.47 0.15 19.70
N GLY A 75 -40.65 -0.53 20.52
CA GLY A 75 -41.05 -1.73 21.25
C GLY A 75 -41.12 -3.01 20.42
N ASP A 76 -40.75 -2.97 19.13
CA ASP A 76 -40.75 -4.15 18.25
C ASP A 76 -39.49 -4.98 18.43
N ARG A 77 -39.54 -5.90 19.40
CA ARG A 77 -38.44 -6.83 19.69
C ARG A 77 -38.16 -7.80 18.54
N SER A 78 -39.17 -8.12 17.73
CA SER A 78 -39.02 -9.08 16.63
C SER A 78 -38.19 -8.47 15.48
N ALA A 79 -38.50 -7.23 15.09
CA ALA A 79 -37.71 -6.49 14.13
C ALA A 79 -36.30 -6.20 14.66
N ALA A 80 -36.15 -5.85 15.94
CA ALA A 80 -34.83 -5.66 16.54
C ALA A 80 -33.96 -6.91 16.45
N MET A 81 -34.53 -8.09 16.71
CA MET A 81 -33.81 -9.37 16.59
C MET A 81 -33.43 -9.68 15.13
N ALA A 82 -34.33 -9.41 14.19
CA ALA A 82 -34.05 -9.61 12.75
C ALA A 82 -32.88 -8.73 12.28
N TRP A 83 -32.84 -7.46 12.68
CA TRP A 83 -31.73 -6.56 12.36
C TRP A 83 -30.43 -6.94 13.08
N ALA A 84 -30.50 -7.42 14.32
CA ALA A 84 -29.32 -7.94 15.03
C ALA A 84 -28.74 -9.19 14.33
N LEU A 85 -29.59 -10.09 13.83
CA LEU A 85 -29.15 -11.22 13.03
C LEU A 85 -28.55 -10.75 11.70
N GLY A 86 -29.15 -9.76 11.04
CA GLY A 86 -28.62 -9.12 9.83
C GLY A 86 -27.22 -8.51 10.05
N MET A 87 -26.98 -7.92 11.23
CA MET A 87 -25.67 -7.40 11.63
C MET A 87 -24.61 -8.51 11.69
N VAL A 88 -24.94 -9.67 12.29
CA VAL A 88 -24.02 -10.81 12.37
C VAL A 88 -23.78 -11.43 11.00
N ILE A 89 -24.84 -11.62 10.21
CA ILE A 89 -24.73 -12.19 8.85
C ILE A 89 -23.87 -11.29 7.96
N SER A 90 -24.10 -9.98 7.97
CA SER A 90 -23.29 -9.05 7.17
C SER A 90 -21.81 -9.05 7.57
N ALA A 91 -21.51 -9.13 8.88
CA ALA A 91 -20.13 -9.28 9.35
C ALA A 91 -19.49 -10.61 8.89
N ILE A 92 -20.22 -11.72 8.92
CA ILE A 92 -19.73 -13.01 8.43
C ILE A 92 -19.48 -12.96 6.91
N VAL A 93 -20.43 -12.43 6.14
CA VAL A 93 -20.28 -12.29 4.68
C VAL A 93 -19.08 -11.41 4.36
N MET A 94 -18.91 -10.29 5.06
CA MET A 94 -17.74 -9.43 4.92
C MET A 94 -16.43 -10.21 5.11
N ILE A 95 -16.28 -10.92 6.24
CA ILE A 95 -15.06 -11.66 6.57
C ILE A 95 -14.79 -12.77 5.55
N VAL A 96 -15.81 -13.54 5.18
CA VAL A 96 -15.68 -14.65 4.23
C VAL A 96 -15.34 -14.14 2.84
N SER A 97 -16.02 -13.09 2.35
CA SER A 97 -15.73 -12.47 1.06
C SER A 97 -14.33 -11.88 1.02
N PHE A 98 -13.88 -11.22 2.09
CA PHE A 98 -12.52 -10.70 2.20
C PHE A 98 -11.48 -11.83 2.16
N ALA A 99 -11.66 -12.87 2.99
CA ALA A 99 -10.74 -14.01 3.04
C ALA A 99 -10.66 -14.76 1.70
N LEU A 100 -11.79 -14.95 1.01
CA LEU A 100 -11.83 -15.59 -0.32
C LEU A 100 -11.20 -14.71 -1.40
N SER A 101 -11.38 -13.39 -1.33
CA SER A 101 -10.71 -12.42 -2.20
C SER A 101 -9.20 -12.54 -2.06
N THR A 102 -8.68 -12.37 -0.83
CA THR A 102 -7.24 -12.44 -0.52
C THR A 102 -6.65 -13.79 -0.92
N ARG A 103 -7.30 -14.90 -0.55
CA ARG A 103 -6.83 -16.24 -0.91
C ARG A 103 -6.74 -16.44 -2.42
N THR A 104 -7.76 -16.01 -3.15
CA THR A 104 -7.78 -16.13 -4.62
C THR A 104 -6.63 -15.35 -5.25
N SER A 105 -6.33 -14.14 -4.77
CA SER A 105 -5.24 -13.31 -5.29
C SER A 105 -3.85 -13.89 -5.03
N HIS A 106 -3.60 -14.46 -3.85
CA HIS A 106 -2.35 -15.19 -3.58
C HIS A 106 -2.20 -16.43 -4.46
N LEU A 107 -3.28 -17.18 -4.71
CA LEU A 107 -3.22 -18.32 -5.62
C LEU A 107 -2.89 -17.89 -7.05
N ILE A 108 -3.47 -16.78 -7.52
CA ILE A 108 -3.15 -16.22 -8.84
C ILE A 108 -1.69 -15.77 -8.90
N ALA A 109 -1.18 -15.13 -7.85
CA ALA A 109 0.21 -14.70 -7.79
C ALA A 109 1.17 -15.90 -7.87
N ALA A 110 0.90 -16.97 -7.10
CA ALA A 110 1.69 -18.20 -7.14
C ALA A 110 1.67 -18.86 -8.54
N ASP A 111 0.51 -18.90 -9.19
CA ASP A 111 0.38 -19.42 -10.57
C ASP A 111 1.20 -18.57 -11.55
N VAL A 112 1.09 -17.24 -11.48
CA VAL A 112 1.85 -16.30 -12.33
C VAL A 112 3.36 -16.47 -12.11
N GLN A 113 3.82 -16.58 -10.86
CA GLN A 113 5.23 -16.81 -10.56
C GLN A 113 5.74 -18.13 -11.17
N ALA A 114 4.97 -19.22 -11.04
CA ALA A 114 5.33 -20.51 -11.63
C ALA A 114 5.41 -20.43 -13.16
N GLU A 115 4.46 -19.76 -13.80
CA GLU A 115 4.45 -19.55 -15.24
C GLU A 115 5.65 -18.72 -15.73
N GLN A 116 6.02 -17.65 -15.00
CA GLN A 116 7.19 -16.84 -15.34
C GLN A 116 8.50 -17.62 -15.15
N ARG A 117 8.62 -18.40 -14.06
CA ARG A 117 9.78 -19.28 -13.84
C ARG A 117 9.93 -20.27 -14.99
N GLN A 118 8.82 -20.87 -15.43
CA GLN A 118 8.83 -21.80 -16.54
C GLN A 118 9.18 -21.13 -17.87
N ALA A 119 8.61 -19.95 -18.15
CA ALA A 119 8.92 -19.20 -19.37
C ALA A 119 10.41 -18.81 -19.46
N ILE A 120 11.00 -18.37 -18.36
CA ILE A 120 12.43 -18.04 -18.30
C ILE A 120 13.27 -19.31 -18.44
N ALA A 121 12.93 -20.40 -17.74
CA ALA A 121 13.62 -21.67 -17.85
C ALA A 121 13.58 -22.23 -19.30
N ASP A 122 12.45 -22.12 -19.98
CA ASP A 122 12.32 -22.53 -21.38
C ASP A 122 13.12 -21.62 -22.31
N LYS A 123 13.16 -20.30 -22.05
CA LYS A 123 13.99 -19.38 -22.82
C LYS A 123 15.47 -19.69 -22.66
N LEU A 124 15.93 -20.00 -21.45
CA LEU A 124 17.32 -20.37 -21.14
C LEU A 124 17.79 -21.63 -21.90
N LYS A 125 16.88 -22.52 -22.33
CA LYS A 125 17.24 -23.67 -23.17
C LYS A 125 17.62 -23.27 -24.61
N THR A 126 17.21 -22.08 -25.06
CA THR A 126 17.35 -21.63 -26.45
C THR A 126 18.40 -20.53 -26.64
N VAL A 127 18.95 -19.97 -25.55
CA VAL A 127 19.95 -18.91 -25.65
C VAL A 127 21.32 -19.47 -26.06
N PRO A 128 22.12 -18.74 -26.87
CA PRO A 128 23.46 -19.17 -27.26
C PRO A 128 24.36 -19.39 -26.04
N LEU A 129 25.30 -20.34 -26.10
CA LEU A 129 26.24 -20.60 -25.00
C LEU A 129 27.04 -19.34 -24.58
N GLY A 130 27.31 -18.42 -25.50
CA GLY A 130 27.96 -17.14 -25.20
C GLY A 130 27.17 -16.20 -24.29
N PHE A 131 25.90 -16.50 -23.99
CA PHE A 131 25.14 -15.83 -22.93
C PHE A 131 25.66 -16.24 -21.54
N PHE A 132 25.90 -17.53 -21.32
CA PHE A 132 26.36 -18.07 -20.04
C PHE A 132 27.81 -17.72 -19.70
N THR A 133 28.59 -17.25 -20.66
CA THR A 133 29.92 -16.68 -20.39
C THR A 133 29.87 -15.24 -19.89
N ARG A 134 28.73 -14.56 -20.07
CA ARG A 134 28.52 -13.14 -19.68
C ARG A 134 27.65 -12.98 -18.43
N VAL A 135 26.81 -13.96 -18.11
CA VAL A 135 25.87 -13.91 -16.99
C VAL A 135 26.28 -14.91 -15.91
N SER A 136 26.42 -14.44 -14.67
CA SER A 136 26.84 -15.30 -13.57
C SER A 136 25.70 -16.21 -13.08
N ALA A 137 26.05 -17.30 -12.39
CA ALA A 137 25.08 -18.15 -11.71
C ALA A 137 24.27 -17.38 -10.65
N VAL A 138 24.86 -16.33 -10.05
CA VAL A 138 24.19 -15.47 -9.07
C VAL A 138 23.12 -14.60 -9.76
N ASP A 139 23.44 -14.03 -10.91
CA ASP A 139 22.48 -13.21 -11.68
C ASP A 139 21.31 -14.05 -12.19
N LEU A 140 21.59 -15.29 -12.63
CA LEU A 140 20.55 -16.24 -13.01
C LEU A 140 19.65 -16.61 -11.83
N ARG A 141 20.23 -16.84 -10.65
CA ARG A 141 19.45 -17.11 -9.43
C ARG A 141 18.56 -15.90 -9.08
N LYS A 142 19.12 -14.69 -9.09
CA LYS A 142 18.39 -13.46 -8.81
C LYS A 142 17.20 -13.30 -9.77
N MET A 143 17.43 -13.50 -11.06
CA MET A 143 16.38 -13.41 -12.09
C MET A 143 15.30 -14.49 -11.92
N LEU A 144 15.68 -15.73 -11.64
CA LEU A 144 14.75 -16.88 -11.54
C LEU A 144 14.03 -16.98 -10.19
N ILE A 145 14.53 -16.32 -9.15
CA ILE A 145 14.02 -16.42 -7.79
C ILE A 145 13.60 -15.05 -7.30
N ASP A 146 14.57 -14.22 -6.93
CA ASP A 146 14.33 -12.96 -6.21
C ASP A 146 13.47 -11.97 -7.03
N ASP A 147 13.73 -11.83 -8.33
CA ASP A 147 13.01 -10.88 -9.18
C ASP A 147 11.59 -11.37 -9.55
N ILE A 148 11.37 -12.68 -9.60
CA ILE A 148 10.03 -13.26 -9.78
C ILE A 148 9.23 -13.21 -8.48
N GLU A 149 9.87 -13.38 -7.33
CA GLU A 149 9.23 -13.23 -6.02
C GLU A 149 8.65 -11.83 -5.83
N LYS A 150 9.34 -10.79 -6.31
CA LYS A 150 8.80 -9.41 -6.29
C LYS A 150 7.52 -9.21 -7.10
N LEU A 151 7.19 -10.12 -8.03
CA LEU A 151 5.90 -10.08 -8.73
C LEU A 151 4.72 -10.43 -7.80
N GLU A 152 4.97 -11.10 -6.68
CA GLU A 152 3.94 -11.45 -5.69
C GLU A 152 3.24 -10.22 -5.16
N ASP A 153 4.00 -9.26 -4.65
CA ASP A 153 3.46 -8.02 -4.07
C ASP A 153 2.59 -7.29 -5.09
N GLY A 154 3.02 -7.27 -6.36
CA GLY A 154 2.28 -6.65 -7.45
C GLY A 154 0.96 -7.35 -7.81
N VAL A 155 0.88 -8.68 -7.71
CA VAL A 155 -0.30 -9.45 -8.14
C VAL A 155 -1.23 -9.79 -6.97
N ALA A 156 -0.67 -10.22 -5.83
CA ALA A 156 -1.41 -10.67 -4.66
C ALA A 156 -1.97 -9.51 -3.83
N HIS A 157 -1.20 -8.42 -3.71
CA HIS A 157 -1.53 -7.31 -2.81
C HIS A 157 -2.01 -6.09 -3.56
N LEU A 158 -1.31 -5.64 -4.61
CA LEU A 158 -1.65 -4.38 -5.28
C LEU A 158 -3.10 -4.32 -5.76
N ILE A 159 -3.61 -5.36 -6.42
CA ILE A 159 -4.96 -5.35 -7.01
C ILE A 159 -6.06 -5.44 -5.94
N PRO A 160 -6.01 -6.39 -4.98
CA PRO A 160 -7.02 -6.47 -3.93
C PRO A 160 -6.97 -5.31 -2.95
N GLU A 161 -5.77 -4.85 -2.59
CA GLU A 161 -5.60 -3.74 -1.68
C GLU A 161 -6.07 -2.46 -2.32
N ILE A 162 -5.72 -2.13 -3.57
CA ILE A 162 -6.29 -0.96 -4.26
C ILE A 162 -7.83 -1.04 -4.29
N THR A 163 -8.38 -2.22 -4.54
CA THR A 163 -9.83 -2.39 -4.52
C THR A 163 -10.39 -2.07 -3.13
N ALA A 164 -9.89 -2.68 -2.06
CA ALA A 164 -10.42 -2.48 -0.71
C ALA A 164 -10.13 -1.06 -0.15
N ALA A 165 -8.91 -0.56 -0.38
CA ALA A 165 -8.38 0.71 0.07
C ALA A 165 -9.16 1.88 -0.52
N TYR A 166 -9.48 1.86 -1.81
CA TYR A 166 -10.21 2.97 -2.43
C TYR A 166 -11.73 2.76 -2.40
N PHE A 167 -12.20 1.53 -2.65
CA PHE A 167 -13.64 1.27 -2.74
C PHE A 167 -14.31 1.36 -1.37
N GLY A 168 -13.68 0.87 -0.29
CA GLY A 168 -14.22 0.91 1.07
C GLY A 168 -14.59 2.32 1.57
N PRO A 169 -13.63 3.26 1.64
CA PRO A 169 -13.91 4.64 2.03
C PRO A 169 -14.92 5.33 1.10
N VAL A 170 -14.87 5.07 -0.21
CA VAL A 170 -15.80 5.67 -1.18
C VAL A 170 -17.22 5.19 -0.93
N VAL A 171 -17.43 3.88 -0.76
CA VAL A 171 -18.75 3.31 -0.46
C VAL A 171 -19.28 3.85 0.87
N MET A 172 -18.45 3.90 1.91
CA MET A 172 -18.82 4.48 3.20
C MET A 172 -19.24 5.94 3.05
N LEU A 173 -18.42 6.75 2.38
CA LEU A 173 -18.68 8.17 2.18
C LEU A 173 -19.96 8.43 1.37
N LEU A 174 -20.18 7.67 0.29
CA LEU A 174 -21.40 7.76 -0.50
C LEU A 174 -22.64 7.38 0.32
N GLY A 175 -22.53 6.32 1.14
CA GLY A 175 -23.60 5.94 2.08
C GLY A 175 -23.92 7.02 3.10
N MET A 176 -22.89 7.64 3.69
CA MET A 176 -23.05 8.76 4.63
C MET A 176 -23.68 9.98 3.94
N LEU A 177 -23.19 10.37 2.77
CA LEU A 177 -23.71 11.51 2.01
C LEU A 177 -25.17 11.33 1.59
N TRP A 178 -25.55 10.09 1.25
CA TRP A 178 -26.91 9.75 0.87
C TRP A 178 -27.89 9.81 2.06
N LEU A 179 -27.43 9.43 3.26
CA LEU A 179 -28.24 9.48 4.49
C LEU A 179 -28.41 10.90 5.05
N ASP A 180 -27.30 11.61 5.28
CA ASP A 180 -27.32 13.02 5.66
C ASP A 180 -25.99 13.69 5.29
N TRP A 181 -26.02 14.54 4.26
CA TRP A 181 -24.84 15.22 3.75
C TRP A 181 -24.17 16.15 4.78
N ARG A 182 -24.91 16.72 5.74
CA ARG A 182 -24.37 17.65 6.75
C ARG A 182 -23.49 16.90 7.74
N LEU A 183 -23.97 15.74 8.21
CA LEU A 183 -23.21 14.87 9.11
C LEU A 183 -22.03 14.22 8.39
N ALA A 184 -22.18 13.85 7.12
CA ALA A 184 -21.10 13.31 6.31
C ALA A 184 -19.95 14.32 6.15
N LEU A 185 -20.26 15.58 5.83
CA LEU A 185 -19.26 16.65 5.73
C LEU A 185 -18.59 16.94 7.08
N ALA A 186 -19.35 16.94 8.18
CA ALA A 186 -18.79 17.13 9.51
C ALA A 186 -17.83 16.01 9.92
N ALA A 187 -18.16 14.75 9.57
CA ALA A 187 -17.26 13.62 9.79
C ALA A 187 -16.02 13.66 8.89
N LEU A 188 -16.15 14.14 7.66
CA LEU A 188 -15.08 14.19 6.67
C LEU A 188 -14.10 15.36 6.89
N ALA A 189 -14.56 16.47 7.47
CA ALA A 189 -13.78 17.70 7.59
C ALA A 189 -12.41 17.50 8.31
N PRO A 190 -12.31 16.81 9.46
CA PRO A 190 -11.02 16.54 10.09
C PRO A 190 -10.09 15.73 9.19
N THR A 191 -10.61 14.67 8.57
CA THR A 191 -9.87 13.84 7.61
C THR A 191 -9.30 14.67 6.44
N VAL A 192 -10.10 15.56 5.84
CA VAL A 192 -9.67 16.42 4.73
C VAL A 192 -8.56 17.38 5.17
N VAL A 193 -8.68 17.98 6.35
CA VAL A 193 -7.63 18.84 6.91
C VAL A 193 -6.33 18.04 7.10
N GLY A 194 -6.43 16.81 7.62
CA GLY A 194 -5.31 15.88 7.70
C GLY A 194 -4.64 15.66 6.34
N PHE A 195 -5.42 15.31 5.31
CA PHE A 195 -4.90 15.11 3.94
C PHE A 195 -4.18 16.34 3.41
N VAL A 196 -4.70 17.55 3.65
CA VAL A 196 -4.03 18.79 3.23
C VAL A 196 -2.66 18.93 3.93
N VAL A 197 -2.59 18.72 5.24
CA VAL A 197 -1.33 18.78 6.01
C VAL A 197 -0.32 17.76 5.48
N MET A 198 -0.75 16.52 5.24
CA MET A 198 0.10 15.48 4.67
C MET A 198 0.59 15.84 3.27
N SER A 199 -0.29 16.36 2.40
CA SER A 199 0.08 16.70 1.01
C SER A 199 1.15 17.80 0.94
N VAL A 200 1.07 18.81 1.83
CA VAL A 200 2.07 19.87 1.94
C VAL A 200 3.40 19.29 2.45
N MET A 201 3.35 18.34 3.39
CA MET A 201 4.55 17.66 3.89
C MET A 201 5.23 16.86 2.79
N VAL A 202 4.51 15.99 2.09
CA VAL A 202 5.07 15.15 1.01
C VAL A 202 5.78 16.01 -0.04
N LYS A 203 5.17 17.12 -0.44
CA LYS A 203 5.79 18.08 -1.39
C LYS A 203 7.07 18.71 -0.84
N ARG A 204 7.13 19.00 0.46
CA ARG A 204 8.32 19.59 1.11
C ARG A 204 9.41 18.56 1.42
N SER A 205 9.10 17.27 1.39
CA SER A 205 10.03 16.18 1.69
C SER A 205 10.76 15.61 0.47
N VAL A 206 10.47 16.07 -0.75
CA VAL A 206 11.12 15.55 -1.98
C VAL A 206 12.65 15.66 -1.93
N ASP A 207 13.17 16.79 -1.41
CA ASP A 207 14.61 16.99 -1.25
C ASP A 207 15.23 15.97 -0.28
N ILE A 208 14.60 15.76 0.88
CA ILE A 208 15.14 14.84 1.89
C ILE A 208 15.07 13.39 1.43
N THR A 209 14.04 13.02 0.68
CA THR A 209 13.92 11.70 0.04
C THR A 209 15.05 11.48 -0.96
N ASN A 210 15.37 12.47 -1.80
CA ASN A 210 16.50 12.37 -2.74
C ASN A 210 17.85 12.28 -2.01
N ARG A 211 18.05 13.07 -0.95
CA ARG A 211 19.26 13.02 -0.11
C ARG A 211 19.40 11.66 0.58
N PHE A 212 18.29 11.07 1.03
CA PHE A 212 18.28 9.73 1.63
C PHE A 212 18.74 8.66 0.64
N PHE A 213 18.14 8.60 -0.56
CA PHE A 213 18.54 7.62 -1.57
C PHE A 213 19.99 7.80 -2.01
N LYS A 214 20.45 9.05 -2.14
CA LYS A 214 21.85 9.35 -2.43
C LYS A 214 22.79 8.86 -1.32
N ALA A 215 22.50 9.18 -0.07
CA ALA A 215 23.31 8.74 1.06
C ALA A 215 23.32 7.21 1.23
N GLN A 216 22.21 6.54 0.90
CA GLN A 216 22.11 5.08 0.86
C GLN A 216 23.03 4.48 -0.22
N ALA A 217 23.05 5.06 -1.42
CA ALA A 217 23.96 4.67 -2.49
C ALA A 217 25.44 4.93 -2.12
N ASP A 218 25.72 6.05 -1.46
CA ASP A 218 27.07 6.39 -0.97
C ASP A 218 27.56 5.37 0.08
N ILE A 219 26.70 4.92 1.00
CA ILE A 219 27.02 3.82 1.93
C ILE A 219 27.35 2.54 1.16
N ALA A 220 26.51 2.14 0.20
CA ALA A 220 26.72 0.92 -0.57
C ALA A 220 28.08 0.95 -1.31
N SER A 221 28.40 2.10 -1.93
CA SER A 221 29.66 2.28 -2.66
C SER A 221 30.90 2.22 -1.75
N THR A 222 30.86 2.90 -0.60
CA THR A 222 31.98 2.96 0.36
C THR A 222 32.19 1.63 1.07
N LEU A 223 31.12 0.89 1.39
CA LEU A 223 31.25 -0.47 1.93
C LEU A 223 31.85 -1.44 0.90
N ALA A 224 31.49 -1.33 -0.38
CA ALA A 224 32.11 -2.13 -1.43
C ALA A 224 33.62 -1.81 -1.60
N GLU A 225 34.03 -0.56 -1.35
CA GLU A 225 35.45 -0.20 -1.29
C GLU A 225 36.15 -0.82 -0.08
N VAL A 226 35.53 -0.77 1.10
CA VAL A 226 36.07 -1.43 2.32
C VAL A 226 36.31 -2.92 2.05
N VAL A 227 35.33 -3.63 1.48
CA VAL A 227 35.47 -5.07 1.17
C VAL A 227 36.63 -5.33 0.21
N ARG A 228 36.79 -4.50 -0.83
CA ARG A 228 37.92 -4.59 -1.77
C ARG A 228 39.26 -4.26 -1.12
N ALA A 229 39.28 -3.41 -0.10
CA ALA A 229 40.50 -3.00 0.61
C ALA A 229 40.96 -4.02 1.67
N ILE A 230 40.11 -4.95 2.14
CA ILE A 230 40.45 -5.94 3.19
C ILE A 230 41.78 -6.69 2.93
N PRO A 231 42.06 -7.21 1.73
CA PRO A 231 43.32 -7.90 1.46
C PRO A 231 44.54 -6.97 1.55
N VAL A 232 44.38 -5.70 1.15
CA VAL A 232 45.44 -4.68 1.18
C VAL A 232 45.71 -4.21 2.61
N VAL A 233 44.66 -4.03 3.42
CA VAL A 233 44.79 -3.68 4.85
C VAL A 233 45.57 -4.77 5.60
N LYS A 234 45.22 -6.04 5.36
CA LYS A 234 45.86 -7.19 6.02
C LYS A 234 47.33 -7.37 5.65
N THR A 235 47.76 -6.87 4.50
CA THR A 235 49.14 -7.02 4.00
C THR A 235 50.02 -5.82 4.31
N TYR A 236 49.48 -4.60 4.32
CA TYR A 236 50.25 -3.37 4.48
C TYR A 236 50.01 -2.63 5.82
N ASN A 237 49.12 -3.14 6.70
CA ASN A 237 48.82 -2.60 8.03
C ASN A 237 48.53 -1.08 8.07
N ASN A 238 47.98 -0.50 7.00
CA ASN A 238 47.93 0.96 6.85
C ASN A 238 46.76 1.47 5.98
N SER A 239 45.51 1.09 6.27
CA SER A 239 44.37 1.53 5.45
C SER A 239 43.17 2.02 6.25
N ASP A 240 43.39 3.08 7.03
CA ASP A 240 42.32 3.80 7.75
C ASP A 240 41.43 4.64 6.81
N ALA A 241 41.89 4.98 5.60
CA ALA A 241 41.19 5.90 4.71
C ALA A 241 39.84 5.36 4.18
N ALA A 242 39.75 4.08 3.84
CA ALA A 242 38.52 3.46 3.34
C ALA A 242 37.48 3.29 4.46
N LEU A 243 37.92 2.82 5.64
CA LEU A 243 37.08 2.71 6.83
C LEU A 243 36.60 4.08 7.31
N SER A 244 37.47 5.10 7.29
CA SER A 244 37.11 6.48 7.65
C SER A 244 36.03 7.05 6.72
N ARG A 245 36.15 6.83 5.39
CA ARG A 245 35.15 7.24 4.41
C ARG A 245 33.81 6.53 4.58
N ALA A 246 33.82 5.22 4.83
CA ALA A 246 32.59 4.48 5.14
C ALA A 246 31.93 4.99 6.44
N ASN A 247 32.71 5.22 7.49
CA ASN A 247 32.21 5.80 8.75
C ASN A 247 31.62 7.21 8.54
N GLN A 248 32.20 8.02 7.65
CA GLN A 248 31.65 9.33 7.30
C GLN A 248 30.33 9.21 6.54
N ALA A 249 30.21 8.31 5.56
CA ALA A 249 28.97 8.07 4.83
C ALA A 249 27.83 7.62 5.76
N ILE A 250 28.13 6.74 6.73
CA ILE A 250 27.17 6.30 7.76
C ILE A 250 26.72 7.47 8.63
N ARG A 251 27.64 8.36 9.06
CA ARG A 251 27.27 9.56 9.85
C ARG A 251 26.36 10.50 9.06
N VAL A 252 26.68 10.76 7.78
CA VAL A 252 25.83 11.59 6.91
C VAL A 252 24.43 10.99 6.75
N PHE A 253 24.34 9.67 6.53
CA PHE A 253 23.05 8.99 6.44
C PHE A 253 22.24 9.09 7.73
N ARG A 254 22.88 8.85 8.88
CA ARG A 254 22.24 9.03 10.20
C ARG A 254 21.67 10.44 10.37
N ASP A 255 22.46 11.47 10.02
CA ASP A 255 22.05 12.86 10.18
C ASP A 255 20.86 13.20 9.25
N ILE A 256 20.86 12.66 8.02
CA ILE A 256 19.71 12.78 7.09
C ILE A 256 18.47 12.06 7.64
N VAL A 257 18.62 10.85 8.18
CA VAL A 257 17.49 10.09 8.77
C VAL A 257 16.91 10.83 9.98
N GLN A 258 17.76 11.39 10.84
CA GLN A 258 17.31 12.17 11.99
C GLN A 258 16.59 13.46 11.55
N GLU A 259 17.10 14.14 10.53
CA GLU A 259 16.44 15.28 9.90
C GLU A 259 15.10 14.88 9.28
N TRP A 260 15.01 13.71 8.65
CA TRP A 260 13.74 13.21 8.09
C TRP A 260 12.74 12.97 9.21
N ILE A 261 13.08 12.18 10.23
CA ILE A 261 12.19 11.86 11.35
C ILE A 261 11.69 13.15 12.02
N THR A 262 12.56 14.11 12.30
CA THR A 262 12.16 15.37 12.95
C THR A 262 11.25 16.22 12.07
N ARG A 263 11.47 16.25 10.75
CA ARG A 263 10.61 16.96 9.79
C ARG A 263 9.27 16.26 9.54
N SER A 264 9.21 14.93 9.59
CA SER A 264 8.01 14.15 9.26
C SER A 264 7.15 13.80 10.49
N ALA A 265 7.74 13.65 11.69
CA ALA A 265 7.01 13.17 12.87
C ALA A 265 5.83 14.08 13.26
N VAL A 266 6.04 15.40 13.30
CA VAL A 266 4.98 16.33 13.71
C VAL A 266 3.84 16.37 12.69
N PRO A 267 4.08 16.57 11.37
CA PRO A 267 3.00 16.53 10.38
C PRO A 267 2.30 15.17 10.27
N SER A 268 3.03 14.06 10.35
CA SER A 268 2.44 12.72 10.33
C SER A 268 1.54 12.49 11.54
N ASN A 269 1.97 12.89 12.74
CA ASN A 269 1.12 12.80 13.92
C ASN A 269 -0.14 13.67 13.80
N TRP A 270 -0.02 14.87 13.25
CA TRP A 270 -1.18 15.72 12.97
C TRP A 270 -2.15 15.06 11.98
N PHE A 271 -1.64 14.41 10.93
CA PHE A 271 -2.45 13.66 9.99
C PHE A 271 -3.25 12.57 10.70
N PHE A 272 -2.58 11.68 11.45
CA PHE A 272 -3.26 10.58 12.16
C PHE A 272 -4.25 11.08 13.23
N LEU A 273 -3.89 12.15 13.94
CA LEU A 273 -4.78 12.77 14.92
C LEU A 273 -6.05 13.29 14.24
N MET A 274 -5.91 14.00 13.12
CA MET A 274 -7.04 14.56 12.38
C MET A 274 -7.90 13.48 11.72
N ALA A 275 -7.28 12.47 11.11
CA ALA A 275 -8.00 11.33 10.51
C ALA A 275 -8.80 10.51 11.54
N SER A 276 -8.36 10.51 12.81
CA SER A 276 -9.05 9.83 13.91
C SER A 276 -10.08 10.71 14.64
N SER A 277 -10.07 12.02 14.39
CA SER A 277 -10.90 13.01 15.11
C SER A 277 -12.26 13.28 14.45
N ASN A 278 -12.76 12.35 13.63
CA ASN A 278 -14.00 12.51 12.86
C ASN A 278 -15.25 12.80 13.73
N LEU A 279 -15.23 12.36 15.00
CA LEU A 279 -16.34 12.59 15.94
C LEU A 279 -16.38 14.01 16.53
N VAL A 280 -15.28 14.77 16.49
CA VAL A 280 -15.17 16.08 17.17
C VAL A 280 -16.20 17.07 16.64
N LEU A 281 -16.39 17.11 15.32
CA LEU A 281 -17.38 17.97 14.67
C LEU A 281 -18.72 17.25 14.47
N MET A 282 -18.68 15.96 14.13
CA MET A 282 -19.88 15.19 13.80
C MET A 282 -20.79 14.94 15.01
N SER A 283 -20.23 14.59 16.18
CA SER A 283 -21.01 14.26 17.38
C SER A 283 -21.90 15.42 17.87
N PRO A 284 -21.37 16.65 18.13
CA PRO A 284 -22.22 17.76 18.56
C PRO A 284 -23.25 18.16 17.50
N LEU A 285 -22.89 18.11 16.21
CA LEU A 285 -23.83 18.39 15.13
C LEU A 285 -24.97 17.38 15.08
N SER A 286 -24.67 16.09 15.27
CA SER A 286 -25.70 15.04 15.30
C SER A 286 -26.64 15.17 16.49
N LEU A 287 -26.13 15.54 17.66
CA LEU A 287 -26.95 15.78 18.84
C LEU A 287 -27.87 16.97 18.63
N TYR A 288 -27.36 18.06 18.03
CA TYR A 288 -28.15 19.22 17.67
C TYR A 288 -29.28 18.87 16.69
N LEU A 289 -28.96 18.22 15.57
CA LEU A 289 -29.94 17.81 14.55
C LEU A 289 -30.97 16.81 15.09
N TRP A 290 -30.55 15.93 16.02
CA TRP A 290 -31.45 15.00 16.68
C TRP A 290 -32.39 15.70 17.65
N SER A 291 -31.87 16.66 18.44
CA SER A 291 -32.68 17.45 19.39
C SER A 291 -33.74 18.31 18.69
N ASP A 292 -33.45 18.76 17.47
CA ASP A 292 -34.37 19.51 16.62
C ASP A 292 -35.32 18.60 15.81
N GLY A 293 -35.25 17.28 16.01
CA GLY A 293 -36.11 16.29 15.35
C GLY A 293 -35.82 16.08 13.86
N GLN A 294 -34.71 16.63 13.34
CA GLN A 294 -34.35 16.55 11.91
C GLN A 294 -33.77 15.18 11.52
N ILE A 295 -33.19 14.45 12.47
CA ILE A 295 -32.66 13.09 12.26
C ILE A 295 -33.21 12.12 13.30
N SER A 296 -33.31 10.84 12.92
CA SER A 296 -33.72 9.78 13.84
C SER A 296 -32.55 9.27 14.68
N LEU A 297 -32.86 8.60 15.80
CA LEU A 297 -31.85 7.94 16.65
C LEU A 297 -31.06 6.88 15.87
N ALA A 298 -31.67 6.21 14.87
CA ALA A 298 -30.98 5.28 13.99
C ALA A 298 -29.87 5.96 13.19
N VAL A 299 -30.16 7.13 12.61
CA VAL A 299 -29.20 7.92 11.84
C VAL A 299 -28.05 8.35 12.74
N LEU A 300 -28.34 8.82 13.95
CA LEU A 300 -27.31 9.19 14.92
C LEU A 300 -26.36 8.02 15.23
N VAL A 301 -26.90 6.83 15.53
CA VAL A 301 -26.10 5.63 15.83
C VAL A 301 -25.28 5.18 14.62
N PHE A 302 -25.91 5.14 13.44
CA PHE A 302 -25.23 4.84 12.18
C PHE A 302 -24.02 5.76 11.96
N PHE A 303 -24.20 7.09 12.09
CA PHE A 303 -23.13 8.04 11.83
C PHE A 303 -21.96 7.92 12.81
N HIS A 304 -22.21 7.61 14.09
CA HIS A 304 -21.13 7.38 15.06
C HIS A 304 -20.30 6.14 14.69
N LEU A 305 -20.94 5.03 14.34
CA LEU A 305 -20.26 3.80 13.93
C LEU A 305 -19.55 3.98 12.58
N ALA A 306 -20.21 4.63 11.62
CA ALA A 306 -19.65 4.91 10.30
C ALA A 306 -18.45 5.86 10.37
N ALA A 307 -18.49 6.90 11.20
CA ALA A 307 -17.38 7.85 11.36
C ALA A 307 -16.14 7.20 12.02
N MET A 308 -16.35 6.30 13.00
CA MET A 308 -15.25 5.51 13.59
C MET A 308 -14.65 4.54 12.57
N SER A 309 -15.50 3.88 11.79
CA SER A 309 -15.09 2.96 10.73
C SER A 309 -14.33 3.69 9.60
N LEU A 310 -14.76 4.88 9.22
CA LEU A 310 -14.09 5.72 8.23
C LEU A 310 -12.66 6.08 8.67
N ALA A 311 -12.43 6.39 9.96
CA ALA A 311 -11.10 6.67 10.48
C ALA A 311 -10.14 5.47 10.30
N LEU A 312 -10.63 4.25 10.55
CA LEU A 312 -9.85 3.02 10.36
C LEU A 312 -9.55 2.77 8.88
N LEU A 313 -10.55 2.92 8.01
CA LEU A 313 -10.38 2.77 6.57
C LEU A 313 -9.37 3.79 6.00
N VAL A 314 -9.44 5.04 6.43
CA VAL A 314 -8.47 6.07 6.01
C VAL A 314 -7.07 5.74 6.53
N SER A 315 -6.92 5.24 7.75
CA SER A 315 -5.62 4.86 8.30
C SER A 315 -4.98 3.70 7.52
N SER A 316 -5.80 2.72 7.11
CA SER A 316 -5.35 1.59 6.30
C SER A 316 -4.77 1.97 4.94
N LEU A 317 -5.19 3.12 4.36
CA LEU A 317 -4.62 3.64 3.12
C LEU A 317 -3.12 3.94 3.23
N PHE A 318 -2.64 4.20 4.44
CA PHE A 318 -1.27 4.61 4.71
C PHE A 318 -0.41 3.47 5.30
N GLY A 319 -0.93 2.23 5.30
CA GLY A 319 -0.19 1.05 5.78
C GLY A 319 0.08 1.07 7.28
N VAL A 320 -0.80 1.71 8.06
CA VAL A 320 -0.79 1.74 9.54
C VAL A 320 -2.05 1.08 10.09
#